data_AF-A0A7S4Q2E9-F1
#
_entry.id   AF-A0A7S4Q2E9-F1
#
_cell.length_a   1.000
_cell.length_b   1.000
_cell.length_c   1.000
_cell.angle_alpha   90.00
_cell.angle_beta   90.00
_cell.angle_gamma   90.00
#
_symmetry.space_group_name_H-M   'P 1'
#
loop_
_entity.id
_entity.type
_entity.pdbx_description
1 polymer ?
#
loop_
_entity_poly.entity_id
_entity_poly.type
_entity_poly.pdbx_seq_one_letter_code
_entity_poly.pdbx_strand_id
1 'polypeptide(L)'
;KLSMVLVGGIRDGAMGIRNGGDHRAFRGRSSLSQEEVLENIHTNLYNYVGEAVQKIAHLETSWKQSELVRRIVRYIYNSAKSPELDELNWQEASRKLVEQAMHGYCSACQEKPWFNEIDLAPAFTSAAWELLSAKGTRVSCRHLEDFIIDVYEELLDRTMLTKAMWEATHAVFREPVVRTKVYNALSRAYQPAVDEGIKDTKPKPDVLKVEQFMKRWIVDSMQRAWSAVDSPEHSITMEKVVRLFQKLMSPFGTQFSCVPFIWTQKEGPPPKDWDFVHLVVEQLFETWKQESLMPRTSTKKRKPRRAAGVDGEDVEMVELSAPAPSKASRRSYETAEGAYAGFSSRGAPAAAPARPVHIKDEDEEEAGRLQGGGGGGYFPEPGGGHPECTSVEDCVGRRDDRLVRHMLPTEPGDVYCETCWASFLEQNCVLNGVWMDGEFAGEAYVPGQREVIAAAVTAGAVHISGSSQLRHCGER
;
A
#
# COMPACT_ATOMS: atom_id res chain seq x y z
N LYS A 1 -9.76 14.99 19.28
CA LYS A 1 -10.02 13.56 19.57
C LYS A 1 -9.16 12.62 18.72
N LEU A 2 -8.47 13.12 17.69
CA LEU A 2 -7.25 12.53 17.15
C LEU A 2 -6.06 13.44 17.50
N SER A 3 -5.50 13.19 18.68
CA SER A 3 -4.18 13.58 19.19
C SER A 3 -4.26 13.35 20.69
N MET A 4 -3.38 12.48 21.19
CA MET A 4 -3.01 12.37 22.59
C MET A 4 -4.11 12.75 23.59
N VAL A 5 -5.07 11.84 23.78
CA VAL A 5 -5.32 11.51 25.18
C VAL A 5 -3.98 10.99 25.67
N LEU A 6 -3.30 11.80 26.49
CA LEU A 6 -2.49 11.25 27.57
C LEU A 6 -3.40 10.25 28.28
N VAL A 7 -3.43 9.01 27.80
CA VAL A 7 -3.73 7.84 28.61
C VAL A 7 -2.47 7.62 29.44
N GLY A 8 -2.15 8.63 30.26
CA GLY A 8 -1.65 8.44 31.61
C GLY A 8 -2.80 8.13 32.56
N GLY A 9 -3.90 7.57 32.04
CA GLY A 9 -4.67 6.63 32.80
C GLY A 9 -3.79 5.40 32.96
N ILE A 10 -3.29 5.20 34.17
CA ILE A 10 -2.87 3.91 34.70
C ILE A 10 -3.99 2.92 34.33
N ARG A 11 -3.88 2.30 33.15
CA ARG A 11 -4.70 1.16 32.77
C ARG A 11 -4.05 -0.01 33.47
N ASP A 12 -4.41 -0.17 34.75
CA ASP A 12 -4.39 -1.46 35.46
C ASP A 12 -5.47 -2.40 34.89
N GLY A 13 -5.64 -2.39 33.57
CA GLY A 13 -6.23 -3.48 32.82
C GLY A 13 -5.09 -4.41 32.48
N ALA A 14 -4.61 -5.14 33.50
CA ALA A 14 -3.70 -6.24 33.31
C ALA A 14 -4.27 -7.15 32.23
N MET A 15 -3.79 -7.02 30.99
CA MET A 15 -3.78 -8.17 30.09
C MET A 15 -3.08 -9.24 30.90
N GLY A 16 -3.81 -10.29 31.22
CA GLY A 16 -3.25 -11.51 31.76
C GLY A 16 -2.38 -12.18 30.71
N ILE A 17 -1.37 -11.48 30.18
CA ILE A 17 -0.11 -12.09 29.80
C ILE A 17 0.33 -12.74 31.09
N ARG A 18 0.09 -14.05 31.18
CA ARG A 18 0.54 -14.88 32.28
C ARG A 18 2.05 -14.68 32.36
N ASN A 19 2.48 -13.73 33.18
CA ASN A 19 3.85 -13.51 33.64
C ASN A 19 4.23 -14.66 34.58
N GLY A 20 4.10 -15.89 34.10
CA GLY A 20 4.86 -17.01 34.62
C GLY A 20 6.28 -16.79 34.13
N GLY A 21 7.08 -16.10 34.95
CA GLY A 21 8.53 -15.90 34.79
C GLY A 21 9.29 -17.21 34.90
N ASP A 22 8.94 -18.16 34.04
CA ASP A 22 9.65 -19.40 33.83
C ASP A 22 10.78 -19.05 32.86
N HIS A 23 11.90 -18.56 33.41
CA HIS A 23 13.20 -18.50 32.73
C HIS A 23 13.68 -19.95 32.46
N ARG A 24 12.89 -20.74 31.72
CA ARG A 24 13.33 -21.99 31.14
C ARG A 24 14.49 -21.63 30.25
N ALA A 25 15.68 -22.06 30.66
CA ALA A 25 16.83 -22.14 29.80
C ALA A 25 16.35 -22.63 28.43
N PHE A 26 16.61 -21.84 27.39
CA PHE A 26 16.31 -22.11 25.97
C PHE A 26 16.99 -23.42 25.55
N ARG A 27 16.48 -24.56 26.03
CA ARG A 27 16.94 -25.89 25.66
C ARG A 27 16.35 -26.17 24.30
N GLY A 28 17.16 -25.96 23.26
CA GLY A 28 16.98 -26.43 21.89
C GLY A 28 15.53 -26.58 21.46
N ARG A 29 14.81 -25.45 21.31
CA ARG A 29 13.54 -25.47 20.58
C ARG A 29 13.89 -25.95 19.18
N SER A 30 13.41 -27.14 18.81
CA SER A 30 13.45 -27.60 17.43
C SER A 30 12.92 -26.47 16.55
N SER A 31 13.63 -26.16 15.46
CA SER A 31 13.16 -25.18 14.48
C SER A 31 11.76 -25.60 14.02
N LEU A 32 10.76 -24.76 14.29
CA LEU A 32 9.40 -24.99 13.82
C LEU A 32 9.41 -24.95 12.28
N SER A 33 8.58 -25.78 11.66
CA SER A 33 8.38 -25.70 10.21
C SER A 33 7.69 -24.37 9.86
N GLN A 34 7.87 -23.89 8.63
CA GLN A 34 7.18 -22.68 8.18
C GLN A 34 5.65 -22.83 8.24
N GLU A 35 5.15 -24.04 7.97
CA GLU A 35 3.71 -24.37 8.08
C GLU A 35 3.21 -24.24 9.52
N GLU A 36 3.96 -24.77 10.50
CA GLU A 36 3.62 -24.65 11.93
C GLU A 36 3.60 -23.19 12.38
N VAL A 37 4.54 -22.37 11.89
CA VAL A 37 4.60 -20.94 12.19
C VAL A 37 3.38 -20.21 11.63
N LEU A 38 3.01 -20.50 10.38
CA LEU A 38 1.83 -19.92 9.75
C LEU A 38 0.52 -20.35 10.44
N GLU A 39 0.41 -21.60 10.89
CA GLU A 39 -0.73 -22.08 11.67
C GLU A 39 -0.84 -21.33 13.01
N ASN A 40 0.28 -21.15 13.73
CA ASN A 40 0.31 -20.38 14.97
C ASN A 40 -0.11 -18.92 14.75
N ILE A 41 0.39 -18.29 13.69
CA ILE A 41 0.00 -16.92 13.31
C ILE A 41 -1.50 -16.87 13.06
N HIS A 42 -2.04 -17.76 12.23
CA HIS A 42 -3.45 -17.81 11.89
C HIS A 42 -4.32 -17.93 13.15
N THR A 43 -4.03 -18.89 14.03
CA THR A 43 -4.77 -19.07 15.29
C THR A 43 -4.70 -17.83 16.19
N ASN A 44 -3.51 -17.23 16.34
CA ASN A 44 -3.35 -16.01 17.14
C ASN A 44 -4.14 -14.84 16.55
N LEU A 45 -4.14 -14.68 15.22
CA LEU A 45 -4.86 -13.60 14.54
C LEU A 45 -6.36 -13.65 14.80
N TYR A 46 -7.01 -14.83 14.78
CA TYR A 46 -8.44 -14.93 15.10
C TYR A 46 -8.78 -14.42 16.50
N ASN A 47 -7.90 -14.65 17.48
CA ASN A 47 -8.09 -14.16 18.83
C ASN A 47 -7.97 -12.63 18.88
N TYR A 48 -6.84 -12.07 18.45
CA TYR A 48 -6.59 -10.63 18.53
C TYR A 48 -7.53 -9.81 17.65
N VAL A 49 -7.77 -10.24 16.41
CA VAL A 49 -8.71 -9.58 15.50
C VAL A 49 -10.15 -9.74 16.00
N GLY A 50 -10.52 -10.91 16.54
CA GLY A 50 -11.83 -11.13 17.13
C GLY A 50 -12.16 -10.15 18.26
N GLU A 51 -11.21 -9.96 19.18
CA GLU A 51 -11.31 -8.98 20.27
C GLU A 51 -11.39 -7.53 19.75
N ALA A 52 -10.60 -7.17 18.74
CA ALA A 52 -10.62 -5.83 18.14
C ALA A 52 -11.95 -5.56 17.44
N VAL A 53 -12.44 -6.50 16.64
CA VAL A 53 -13.72 -6.39 15.92
C VAL A 53 -14.90 -6.32 16.89
N GLN A 54 -14.87 -7.04 18.01
CA GLN A 54 -15.93 -6.97 19.01
C GLN A 54 -16.17 -5.54 19.52
N LYS A 55 -15.10 -4.75 19.68
CA LYS A 55 -15.18 -3.36 20.17
C LYS A 55 -15.90 -2.43 19.19
N ILE A 56 -15.77 -2.69 17.88
CA ILE A 56 -16.35 -1.87 16.81
C ILE A 56 -17.59 -2.48 16.15
N ALA A 57 -18.05 -3.66 16.58
CA ALA A 57 -19.12 -4.40 15.92
C ALA A 57 -20.42 -3.59 15.74
N HIS A 58 -20.69 -2.66 16.67
CA HIS A 58 -21.84 -1.77 16.62
C HIS A 58 -21.76 -0.67 15.54
N LEU A 59 -20.58 -0.44 14.97
CA LEU A 59 -20.34 0.55 13.91
C LEU A 59 -20.38 -0.08 12.50
N GLU A 60 -20.29 -1.41 12.40
CA GLU A 60 -20.34 -2.13 11.12
C GLU A 60 -21.79 -2.50 10.78
N THR A 61 -22.24 -2.10 9.60
CA THR A 61 -23.62 -2.31 9.14
C THR A 61 -23.74 -3.27 7.96
N SER A 62 -22.64 -3.55 7.28
CA SER A 62 -22.59 -4.29 6.01
C SER A 62 -22.09 -5.72 6.16
N TRP A 63 -21.22 -6.00 7.13
CA TRP A 63 -20.64 -7.33 7.32
C TRP A 63 -20.99 -7.93 8.67
N LYS A 64 -21.19 -9.24 8.72
CA LYS A 64 -21.29 -9.97 9.98
C LYS A 64 -19.94 -9.94 10.70
N GLN A 65 -19.94 -9.95 12.04
CA GLN A 65 -18.72 -9.94 12.84
C GLN A 65 -17.72 -11.04 12.44
N SER A 66 -18.20 -12.27 12.22
CA SER A 66 -17.36 -13.40 11.80
C SER A 66 -16.72 -13.20 10.42
N GLU A 67 -17.47 -12.60 9.48
CA GLU A 67 -16.96 -12.27 8.14
C GLU A 67 -15.88 -11.19 8.22
N LEU A 68 -16.11 -10.14 9.01
CA LEU A 68 -15.14 -9.06 9.22
C LEU A 68 -13.84 -9.59 9.83
N VAL A 69 -13.91 -10.45 10.85
CA VAL A 69 -12.73 -11.14 11.41
C VAL A 69 -12.01 -11.93 10.33
N ARG A 70 -12.72 -12.79 9.58
CA ARG A 70 -12.14 -13.63 8.52
C ARG A 70 -11.41 -12.79 7.46
N ARG A 71 -12.00 -11.67 7.03
CA ARG A 71 -11.39 -10.75 6.04
C ARG A 71 -10.11 -10.10 6.58
N ILE A 72 -10.15 -9.53 7.79
CA ILE A 72 -8.96 -8.88 8.38
C ILE A 72 -7.84 -9.89 8.62
N VAL A 73 -8.15 -11.07 9.18
CA VAL A 73 -7.17 -12.14 9.37
C VAL A 73 -6.51 -12.52 8.04
N ARG A 74 -7.30 -12.64 6.96
CA ARG A 74 -6.79 -12.95 5.62
C ARG A 74 -5.75 -11.92 5.14
N TYR A 75 -5.96 -10.62 5.32
CA TYR A 75 -5.00 -9.59 4.89
C TYR A 75 -3.66 -9.72 5.62
N ILE A 76 -3.68 -9.91 6.94
CA ILE A 76 -2.46 -10.04 7.75
C ILE A 76 -1.76 -11.38 7.44
N TYR A 77 -2.53 -12.46 7.37
CA TYR A 77 -2.01 -13.79 7.09
C TYR A 77 -1.37 -13.91 5.69
N ASN A 78 -1.98 -13.29 4.67
CA ASN A 78 -1.42 -13.28 3.32
C ASN A 78 -0.10 -12.51 3.25
N SER A 79 0.05 -11.43 4.03
CA SER A 79 1.34 -10.75 4.13
C SER A 79 2.39 -11.62 4.84
N ALA A 80 2.02 -12.32 5.92
CA ALA A 80 2.93 -13.20 6.65
C ALA A 80 3.46 -14.38 5.80
N LYS A 81 2.77 -14.75 4.71
CA LYS A 81 3.20 -15.76 3.74
C LYS A 81 4.31 -15.29 2.79
N SER A 82 4.65 -14.00 2.77
CA SER A 82 5.62 -13.49 1.82
C SER A 82 7.02 -14.05 2.11
N PRO A 83 7.66 -14.76 1.16
CA PRO A 83 8.98 -15.37 1.36
C PRO A 83 10.08 -14.32 1.53
N GLU A 84 9.88 -13.10 1.00
CA GLU A 84 10.82 -11.98 1.16
C GLU A 84 11.06 -11.62 2.62
N LEU A 85 10.09 -11.88 3.51
CA LEU A 85 10.24 -11.60 4.94
C LEU A 85 11.39 -12.39 5.56
N ASP A 86 11.77 -13.54 4.99
CA ASP A 86 12.83 -14.43 5.48
C ASP A 86 14.24 -13.91 5.25
N GLU A 87 14.40 -13.02 4.27
CA GLU A 87 15.70 -12.47 3.89
C GLU A 87 16.00 -11.12 4.59
N LEU A 88 14.97 -10.49 5.16
CA LEU A 88 15.05 -9.16 5.75
C LEU A 88 15.46 -9.20 7.22
N ASN A 89 16.08 -8.12 7.70
CA ASN A 89 16.27 -7.94 9.15
C ASN A 89 14.92 -7.74 9.85
N TRP A 90 14.89 -7.89 11.18
CA TRP A 90 13.62 -7.92 11.90
C TRP A 90 12.80 -6.63 11.77
N GLN A 91 13.46 -5.47 11.68
CA GLN A 91 12.76 -4.19 11.49
C GLN A 91 12.13 -4.11 10.09
N GLU A 92 12.89 -4.43 9.06
CA GLU A 92 12.43 -4.44 7.67
C GLU A 92 11.33 -5.48 7.44
N ALA A 93 11.49 -6.69 7.98
CA ALA A 93 10.48 -7.74 7.92
C ALA A 93 9.19 -7.30 8.62
N SER A 94 9.29 -6.75 9.83
CA SER A 94 8.14 -6.27 10.61
C SER A 94 7.42 -5.11 9.90
N ARG A 95 8.18 -4.13 9.38
CA ARG A 95 7.61 -3.03 8.61
C ARG A 95 6.92 -3.55 7.36
N LYS A 96 7.56 -4.42 6.58
CA LYS A 96 7.01 -4.95 5.34
C LYS A 96 5.76 -5.80 5.57
N LEU A 97 5.72 -6.57 6.65
CA LEU A 97 4.53 -7.29 7.11
C LEU A 97 3.34 -6.33 7.32
N VAL A 98 3.55 -5.27 8.09
CA VAL A 98 2.47 -4.30 8.37
C VAL A 98 2.08 -3.54 7.09
N GLU A 99 3.04 -3.09 6.27
CA GLU A 99 2.77 -2.35 5.03
C GLU A 99 1.94 -3.16 4.03
N GLN A 100 2.30 -4.42 3.78
CA GLN A 100 1.57 -5.30 2.87
C GLN A 100 0.18 -5.64 3.39
N ALA A 101 0.04 -5.92 4.69
CA ALA A 101 -1.25 -6.21 5.29
C ALA A 101 -2.16 -4.97 5.29
N MET A 102 -1.61 -3.79 5.62
CA MET A 102 -2.32 -2.52 5.58
C MET A 102 -2.74 -2.16 4.17
N HIS A 103 -1.99 -2.52 3.14
CA HIS A 103 -2.42 -2.30 1.76
C HIS A 103 -3.76 -2.99 1.44
N GLY A 104 -3.88 -4.29 1.76
CA GLY A 104 -5.13 -5.04 1.57
C GLY A 104 -6.26 -4.52 2.47
N TYR A 105 -5.94 -4.22 3.72
CA TYR A 105 -6.89 -3.67 4.68
C TYR A 105 -7.45 -2.29 4.25
N CYS A 106 -6.58 -1.36 3.84
CA CYS A 106 -6.99 -0.03 3.37
C CYS A 106 -7.87 -0.13 2.12
N SER A 107 -7.50 -0.97 1.14
CA SER A 107 -8.28 -1.17 -0.09
C SER A 107 -9.73 -1.56 0.21
N ALA A 108 -9.94 -2.47 1.16
CA ALA A 108 -11.27 -2.98 1.49
C ALA A 108 -12.04 -2.15 2.53
N CYS A 109 -11.34 -1.49 3.46
CA CYS A 109 -11.95 -0.96 4.69
C CYS A 109 -11.86 0.56 4.87
N GLN A 110 -11.09 1.31 4.06
CA GLN A 110 -10.84 2.75 4.30
C GLN A 110 -12.09 3.65 4.29
N GLU A 111 -13.19 3.18 3.69
CA GLU A 111 -14.48 3.90 3.66
C GLU A 111 -15.41 3.54 4.82
N LYS A 112 -15.03 2.59 5.66
CA LYS A 112 -15.83 2.17 6.81
C LYS A 112 -15.72 3.21 7.93
N PRO A 113 -16.82 3.53 8.64
CA PRO A 113 -16.80 4.54 9.70
C PRO A 113 -15.91 4.16 10.90
N TRP A 114 -15.67 2.87 11.09
CA TRP A 114 -14.84 2.31 12.16
C TRP A 114 -13.37 2.13 11.77
N PHE A 115 -12.96 2.47 10.54
CA PHE A 115 -11.62 2.20 10.02
C PHE A 115 -10.50 2.73 10.94
N ASN A 116 -10.66 3.93 11.49
CA ASN A 116 -9.69 4.53 12.42
C ASN A 116 -9.95 4.20 13.90
N GLU A 117 -11.00 3.44 14.20
CA GLU A 117 -11.43 3.09 15.57
C GLU A 117 -11.01 1.66 15.97
N ILE A 118 -10.77 0.78 14.98
CA ILE A 118 -10.28 -0.57 15.24
C ILE A 118 -8.77 -0.54 15.52
N ASP A 119 -8.37 -1.22 16.59
CA ASP A 119 -6.96 -1.37 16.97
C ASP A 119 -6.44 -2.73 16.54
N LEU A 120 -5.58 -2.74 15.51
CA LEU A 120 -4.97 -3.96 14.96
C LEU A 120 -3.50 -4.13 15.40
N ALA A 121 -2.92 -3.21 16.17
CA ALA A 121 -1.52 -3.29 16.57
C ALA A 121 -1.17 -4.58 17.34
N PRO A 122 -2.02 -5.11 18.25
CA PRO A 122 -1.77 -6.40 18.90
C PRO A 122 -1.70 -7.58 17.93
N ALA A 123 -2.55 -7.57 16.89
CA ALA A 123 -2.58 -8.62 15.87
C ALA A 123 -1.29 -8.61 15.03
N PHE A 124 -0.83 -7.42 14.62
CA PHE A 124 0.45 -7.26 13.91
C PHE A 124 1.65 -7.67 14.76
N THR A 125 1.68 -7.25 16.02
CA THR A 125 2.75 -7.57 16.96
C THR A 125 2.86 -9.08 17.16
N SER A 126 1.73 -9.75 17.35
CA SER A 126 1.65 -11.21 17.49
C SER A 126 2.17 -11.93 16.24
N ALA A 127 1.72 -11.52 15.05
CA ALA A 127 2.16 -12.11 13.79
C ALA A 127 3.68 -11.93 13.57
N ALA A 128 4.19 -10.72 13.80
CA ALA A 128 5.62 -10.43 13.71
C ALA A 128 6.43 -11.25 14.73
N TRP A 129 5.94 -11.37 15.96
CA TRP A 129 6.63 -12.12 17.02
C TRP A 129 6.81 -13.60 16.66
N GLU A 130 5.78 -14.25 16.11
CA GLU A 130 5.87 -15.65 15.68
C GLU A 130 6.86 -15.83 14.52
N LEU A 131 6.81 -14.95 13.51
CA LEU A 131 7.77 -14.96 12.39
C LEU A 131 9.22 -14.81 12.86
N LEU A 132 9.48 -13.85 13.75
CA LEU A 132 10.83 -13.57 14.24
C LEU A 132 11.34 -14.65 15.20
N SER A 133 10.44 -15.20 16.02
CA SER A 133 10.77 -16.30 16.94
C SER A 133 11.18 -17.57 16.19
N ALA A 134 10.51 -17.87 15.06
CA ALA A 134 10.86 -19.00 14.20
C ALA A 134 12.28 -18.88 13.61
N LYS A 135 12.69 -17.65 13.28
CA LYS A 135 14.04 -17.33 12.78
C LYS A 135 15.12 -17.35 13.86
N GLY A 136 14.74 -17.54 15.13
CA GLY A 136 15.65 -17.39 16.26
C GLY A 136 16.13 -15.96 16.46
N THR A 137 15.43 -14.97 15.91
CA THR A 137 15.79 -13.56 16.07
C THR A 137 15.49 -13.12 17.49
N ARG A 138 16.50 -12.54 18.15
CA ARG A 138 16.37 -12.06 19.53
C ARG A 138 15.93 -10.60 19.53
N VAL A 139 14.63 -10.37 19.71
CA VAL A 139 14.06 -9.04 19.95
C VAL A 139 13.28 -9.05 21.26
N SER A 140 13.31 -7.95 22.01
CA SER A 140 12.44 -7.79 23.18
C SER A 140 10.99 -7.64 22.70
N CYS A 141 10.06 -8.38 23.28
CA CYS A 141 8.63 -8.30 22.92
C CYS A 141 8.11 -6.85 22.96
N ARG A 142 8.45 -6.11 24.02
CA ARG A 142 8.08 -4.70 24.15
C ARG A 142 8.67 -3.80 23.06
N HIS A 143 9.92 -4.05 22.66
CA HIS A 143 10.56 -3.24 21.62
C HIS A 143 9.94 -3.50 20.24
N LEU A 144 9.56 -4.75 19.97
CA LEU A 144 8.82 -5.11 18.76
C LEU A 144 7.44 -4.45 18.75
N GLU A 145 6.71 -4.51 19.86
CA GLU A 145 5.39 -3.88 20.02
C GLU A 145 5.45 -2.37 19.76
N ASP A 146 6.36 -1.65 20.43
CA ASP A 146 6.55 -0.21 20.23
C ASP A 146 6.82 0.11 18.74
N PHE A 147 7.70 -0.66 18.09
CA PHE A 147 8.02 -0.49 16.67
C PHE A 147 6.82 -0.76 15.74
N ILE A 148 6.05 -1.82 16.01
CA ILE A 148 4.87 -2.17 15.21
C ILE A 148 3.79 -1.10 15.36
N ILE A 149 3.58 -0.58 16.57
CA ILE A 149 2.63 0.52 16.83
C ILE A 149 3.03 1.74 16.00
N ASP A 150 4.30 2.16 16.07
CA ASP A 150 4.79 3.32 15.31
C ASP A 150 4.53 3.16 13.80
N VAL A 151 4.85 1.99 13.24
CA VAL A 151 4.63 1.70 11.80
C VAL A 151 3.14 1.66 11.45
N TYR A 152 2.31 1.06 12.31
CA TYR A 152 0.88 0.97 12.09
C TYR A 152 0.22 2.35 12.11
N GLU A 153 0.54 3.18 13.10
CA GLU A 153 0.05 4.56 13.21
C GLU A 153 0.53 5.42 12.03
N GLU A 154 1.80 5.29 11.61
CA GLU A 154 2.34 5.95 10.41
C GLU A 154 1.48 5.65 9.16
N LEU A 155 1.08 4.39 8.99
CA LEU A 155 0.29 3.95 7.84
C LEU A 155 -1.18 4.39 7.92
N LEU A 156 -1.78 4.42 9.12
CA LEU A 156 -3.10 5.01 9.33
C LEU A 156 -3.10 6.51 8.98
N ASP A 157 -2.12 7.26 9.50
CA ASP A 157 -1.97 8.69 9.21
C ASP A 157 -1.77 8.95 7.72
N ARG A 158 -0.94 8.14 7.05
CA ARG A 158 -0.74 8.22 5.60
C ARG A 158 -2.03 7.94 4.83
N THR A 159 -2.84 7.00 5.28
CA THR A 159 -4.14 6.68 4.66
C THR A 159 -5.12 7.83 4.83
N MET A 160 -5.22 8.38 6.04
CA MET A 160 -6.04 9.57 6.32
C MET A 160 -5.60 10.79 5.50
N LEU A 161 -4.29 11.03 5.39
CA LEU A 161 -3.73 12.10 4.58
C LEU A 161 -4.13 11.95 3.11
N THR A 162 -4.02 10.74 2.57
CA THR A 162 -4.37 10.42 1.18
C THR A 162 -5.85 10.69 0.92
N LYS A 163 -6.72 10.21 1.82
CA LYS A 163 -8.17 10.46 1.77
C LYS A 163 -8.49 11.96 1.85
N ALA A 164 -7.88 12.67 2.79
CA ALA A 164 -8.04 14.11 2.95
C ALA A 164 -7.67 14.89 1.68
N MET A 165 -6.54 14.56 1.05
CA MET A 165 -6.12 15.20 -0.20
C MET A 165 -7.12 14.94 -1.33
N TRP A 166 -7.62 13.70 -1.43
CA TRP A 166 -8.61 13.32 -2.44
C TRP A 166 -9.92 14.08 -2.24
N GLU A 167 -10.47 14.08 -1.02
CA GLU A 167 -11.73 14.77 -0.71
C GLU A 167 -11.63 16.28 -0.88
N ALA A 168 -10.52 16.89 -0.45
CA ALA A 168 -10.28 18.32 -0.64
C ALA A 168 -10.25 18.68 -2.13
N THR A 169 -9.57 17.88 -2.94
CA THR A 169 -9.50 18.07 -4.41
C THR A 169 -10.88 17.87 -5.05
N HIS A 170 -11.59 16.83 -4.64
CA HIS A 170 -12.95 16.54 -5.11
C HIS A 170 -13.94 17.66 -4.80
N ALA A 171 -13.80 18.30 -3.64
CA ALA A 171 -14.68 19.38 -3.22
C ALA A 171 -14.41 20.72 -3.94
N VAL A 172 -13.26 20.89 -4.58
CA VAL A 172 -12.87 22.15 -5.26
C VAL A 172 -13.02 22.05 -6.78
N PHE A 173 -12.56 20.95 -7.38
CA PHE A 173 -12.57 20.78 -8.83
C PHE A 173 -13.73 19.86 -9.25
N ARG A 174 -14.53 20.30 -10.22
CA ARG A 174 -15.68 19.51 -10.71
C ARG A 174 -15.26 18.47 -11.74
N GLU A 175 -14.31 18.82 -12.59
CA GLU A 175 -13.88 17.99 -13.72
C GLU A 175 -13.04 16.79 -13.23
N PRO A 176 -13.43 15.54 -13.58
CA PRO A 176 -12.73 14.33 -13.12
C PRO A 176 -11.25 14.30 -13.49
N VAL A 177 -10.90 14.69 -14.72
CA VAL A 177 -9.52 14.68 -15.21
C VAL A 177 -8.66 15.68 -14.44
N VAL A 178 -9.17 16.89 -14.21
CA VAL A 178 -8.49 17.93 -13.42
C VAL A 178 -8.29 17.47 -11.99
N ARG A 179 -9.32 16.88 -11.35
CA ARG A 179 -9.23 16.33 -9.99
C ARG A 179 -8.07 15.35 -9.86
N THR A 180 -8.03 14.32 -10.70
CA THR A 180 -6.98 13.30 -10.64
C THR A 180 -5.59 13.90 -10.87
N LYS A 181 -5.43 14.80 -11.83
CA LYS A 181 -4.16 15.48 -12.12
C LYS A 181 -3.68 16.35 -10.94
N VAL A 182 -4.58 17.14 -10.33
CA VAL A 182 -4.26 17.98 -9.17
C VAL A 182 -3.94 17.14 -7.94
N TYR A 183 -4.72 16.10 -7.66
CA TYR A 183 -4.47 15.19 -6.54
C TYR A 183 -3.10 14.51 -6.67
N ASN A 184 -2.78 13.97 -7.85
CA ASN A 184 -1.49 13.33 -8.10
C ASN A 184 -0.32 14.31 -7.92
N ALA A 185 -0.50 15.57 -8.32
CA ALA A 185 0.48 16.62 -8.12
C ALA A 185 0.67 16.99 -6.63
N LEU A 186 -0.42 17.10 -5.86
CA LEU A 186 -0.40 17.33 -4.41
C LEU A 186 0.34 16.20 -3.68
N SER A 187 -0.05 14.95 -3.94
CA SER A 187 0.50 13.77 -3.30
C SER A 187 2.02 13.63 -3.57
N ARG A 188 2.44 13.81 -4.83
CA ARG A 188 3.86 13.73 -5.22
C ARG A 188 4.73 14.85 -4.65
N ALA A 189 4.16 16.03 -4.41
CA ALA A 189 4.87 17.17 -3.86
C ALA A 189 4.98 17.14 -2.33
N TYR A 190 4.17 16.32 -1.65
CA TYR A 190 4.06 16.32 -0.19
C TYR A 190 5.36 15.87 0.50
N GLN A 191 5.77 14.62 0.29
CA GLN A 191 6.94 14.06 0.98
C GLN A 191 8.23 14.86 0.71
N PRO A 192 8.53 15.29 -0.54
CA PRO A 192 9.68 16.15 -0.78
C PRO A 192 9.65 17.47 0.02
N ALA A 193 8.47 18.08 0.20
CA ALA A 193 8.32 19.28 1.02
C ALA A 193 8.53 18.99 2.52
N VAL A 194 8.08 17.83 3.00
CA VAL A 194 8.34 17.37 4.37
C VAL A 194 9.84 17.14 4.59
N ASP A 195 10.48 16.37 3.70
CA ASP A 195 11.89 16.03 3.77
C ASP A 195 12.80 17.26 3.74
N GLU A 196 12.45 18.27 2.93
CA GLU A 196 13.17 19.53 2.86
C GLU A 196 13.12 20.28 4.21
N GLY A 197 11.96 20.30 4.86
CA GLY A 197 11.81 20.90 6.20
C GLY A 197 12.55 20.13 7.29
N ILE A 198 12.62 18.79 7.20
CA ILE A 198 13.36 17.96 8.16
C ILE A 198 14.88 18.12 7.97
N LYS A 199 15.35 18.27 6.73
CA LYS A 199 16.78 18.45 6.41
C LYS A 199 17.31 19.82 6.84
N ASP A 200 16.46 20.81 7.06
CA ASP A 200 16.88 22.11 7.55
C ASP A 200 17.26 22.04 9.04
N THR A 201 18.57 22.01 9.29
CA THR A 201 19.15 21.95 10.63
C THR A 201 19.11 23.28 11.38
N LYS A 202 18.69 24.38 10.73
CA LYS A 202 18.65 25.69 11.38
C LYS A 202 17.51 25.74 12.40
N PRO A 203 17.78 26.16 13.66
CA PRO A 203 16.74 26.31 14.65
C PRO A 203 15.76 27.40 14.21
N LYS A 204 14.51 27.01 14.00
CA LYS A 204 13.41 27.89 13.59
C LYS A 204 12.20 27.62 14.50
N PRO A 205 11.41 28.65 14.86
CA PRO A 205 10.08 28.46 15.42
C PRO A 205 9.25 27.54 14.53
N ASP A 206 8.43 26.70 15.15
CA ASP A 206 7.66 25.68 14.42
C ASP A 206 6.69 26.32 13.41
N VAL A 207 6.11 27.49 13.74
CA VAL A 207 5.31 28.30 12.80
C VAL A 207 6.06 28.61 11.49
N LEU A 208 7.34 28.99 11.56
CA LEU A 208 8.12 29.29 10.36
C LEU A 208 8.46 28.02 9.54
N LYS A 209 8.55 26.86 10.19
CA LYS A 209 8.72 25.57 9.49
C LYS A 209 7.44 25.19 8.76
N VAL A 210 6.28 25.39 9.39
CA VAL A 210 4.97 25.19 8.76
C VAL A 210 4.80 26.13 7.56
N GLU A 211 5.14 27.40 7.68
CA GLU A 211 5.12 28.35 6.56
C GLU A 211 6.02 27.92 5.40
N GLN A 212 7.23 27.45 5.69
CA GLN A 212 8.17 26.96 4.66
C GLN A 212 7.65 25.71 3.96
N PHE A 213 7.14 24.75 4.73
CA PHE A 213 6.49 23.57 4.20
C PHE A 213 5.32 23.93 3.30
N MET A 214 4.38 24.76 3.79
CA MET A 214 3.20 25.15 3.02
C MET A 214 3.58 25.89 1.75
N LYS A 215 4.53 26.83 1.83
CA LYS A 215 5.04 27.54 0.64
C LYS A 215 5.61 26.57 -0.38
N ARG A 216 6.46 25.65 0.06
CA ARG A 216 7.10 24.66 -0.82
C ARG A 216 6.08 23.72 -1.44
N TRP A 217 5.16 23.20 -0.65
CA TRP A 217 4.14 22.25 -1.07
C TRP A 217 3.15 22.89 -2.05
N ILE A 218 2.67 24.12 -1.78
CA ILE A 218 1.81 24.88 -2.71
C ILE A 218 2.50 25.09 -4.05
N VAL A 219 3.72 25.63 -4.04
CA VAL A 219 4.44 25.96 -5.27
C VAL A 219 4.74 24.71 -6.10
N ASP A 220 5.31 23.66 -5.50
CA ASP A 220 5.68 22.45 -6.25
C ASP A 220 4.45 21.68 -6.77
N SER A 221 3.41 21.52 -5.95
CA SER A 221 2.19 20.83 -6.37
C SER A 221 1.46 21.58 -7.48
N MET A 222 1.32 22.91 -7.36
CA MET A 222 0.59 23.68 -8.36
C MET A 222 1.38 23.84 -9.66
N GLN A 223 2.71 23.92 -9.62
CA GLN A 223 3.55 23.88 -10.82
C GLN A 223 3.38 22.57 -11.60
N ARG A 224 3.36 21.43 -10.89
CA ARG A 224 3.12 20.11 -11.48
C ARG A 224 1.71 20.01 -12.06
N ALA A 225 0.71 20.48 -11.32
CA ALA A 225 -0.68 20.46 -11.76
C ALA A 225 -0.89 21.33 -13.00
N TRP A 226 -0.33 22.55 -13.01
CA TRP A 226 -0.39 23.49 -14.14
C TRP A 226 0.16 22.88 -15.42
N SER A 227 1.28 22.15 -15.31
CA SER A 227 1.91 21.49 -16.45
C SER A 227 1.14 20.25 -16.94
N ALA A 228 0.35 19.62 -16.07
CA ALA A 228 -0.36 18.39 -16.38
C ALA A 228 -1.78 18.64 -16.91
N VAL A 229 -2.46 19.69 -16.46
CA VAL A 229 -3.86 19.99 -16.81
C VAL A 229 -3.95 20.64 -18.18
N ASP A 230 -4.95 20.23 -18.96
CA ASP A 230 -5.26 20.85 -20.25
C ASP A 230 -6.01 22.16 -19.99
N SER A 231 -5.53 23.28 -20.56
CA SER A 231 -6.07 24.63 -20.30
C SER A 231 -6.08 25.03 -18.81
N PRO A 232 -4.93 25.01 -18.13
CA PRO A 232 -4.84 25.23 -16.69
C PRO A 232 -5.36 26.60 -16.25
N GLU A 233 -5.41 27.59 -17.14
CA GLU A 233 -5.87 28.96 -16.88
C GLU A 233 -7.34 29.03 -16.44
N HIS A 234 -8.18 28.12 -16.94
CA HIS A 234 -9.62 28.07 -16.60
C HIS A 234 -9.89 27.17 -15.39
N SER A 235 -9.06 26.12 -15.27
CA SER A 235 -9.27 25.05 -14.30
C SER A 235 -8.62 25.35 -12.95
N ILE A 236 -7.42 25.92 -12.95
CA ILE A 236 -6.60 26.23 -11.77
C ILE A 236 -6.58 27.76 -11.59
N THR A 237 -7.64 28.31 -10.97
CA THR A 237 -7.72 29.73 -10.63
C THR A 237 -7.19 30.00 -9.22
N MET A 238 -6.79 31.23 -8.94
CA MET A 238 -6.31 31.64 -7.62
C MET A 238 -7.31 31.27 -6.52
N GLU A 239 -8.60 31.54 -6.72
CA GLU A 239 -9.62 31.24 -5.70
C GLU A 239 -9.75 29.75 -5.44
N LYS A 240 -9.64 28.91 -6.49
CA LYS A 240 -9.68 27.45 -6.34
C LYS A 240 -8.46 26.94 -5.58
N VAL A 241 -7.27 27.44 -5.87
CA VAL A 241 -6.03 27.03 -5.19
C VAL A 241 -6.07 27.44 -3.71
N VAL A 242 -6.45 28.68 -3.40
CA VAL A 242 -6.63 29.12 -2.00
C VAL A 242 -7.64 28.22 -1.28
N ARG A 243 -8.82 27.99 -1.88
CA ARG A 243 -9.87 27.14 -1.30
C ARG A 243 -9.41 25.69 -1.09
N LEU A 244 -8.59 25.15 -2.00
CA LEU A 244 -8.01 23.82 -1.89
C LEU A 244 -7.12 23.71 -0.66
N PHE A 245 -6.16 24.61 -0.49
CA PHE A 245 -5.24 24.56 0.65
C PHE A 245 -5.93 24.90 1.97
N GLN A 246 -6.93 25.79 1.98
CA GLN A 246 -7.78 26.00 3.15
C GLN A 246 -8.55 24.74 3.57
N LYS A 247 -9.01 23.94 2.60
CA LYS A 247 -9.61 22.63 2.89
C LYS A 247 -8.60 21.61 3.40
N LEU A 248 -7.37 21.61 2.88
CA LEU A 248 -6.30 20.71 3.34
C LEU A 248 -5.82 21.01 4.77
N MET A 249 -5.96 22.26 5.26
CA MET A 249 -5.65 22.58 6.65
C MET A 249 -6.62 21.93 7.65
N SER A 250 -7.87 21.65 7.23
CA SER A 250 -8.94 21.13 8.09
C SER A 250 -9.95 20.29 7.27
N PRO A 251 -9.53 19.16 6.67
CA PRO A 251 -10.37 18.37 5.75
C PRO A 251 -11.55 17.72 6.47
N PHE A 252 -11.33 17.25 7.70
CA PHE A 252 -12.33 16.56 8.53
C PHE A 252 -12.73 17.41 9.77
N GLY A 253 -12.67 18.74 9.63
CA GLY A 253 -12.84 19.66 10.76
C GLY A 253 -11.55 19.82 11.58
N THR A 254 -11.66 20.15 12.86
CA THR A 254 -10.49 20.54 13.69
C THR A 254 -9.62 19.38 14.14
N GLN A 255 -9.98 18.15 13.79
CA GLN A 255 -9.33 16.95 14.33
C GLN A 255 -8.14 16.46 13.51
N PHE A 256 -8.05 16.84 12.24
CA PHE A 256 -6.99 16.40 11.33
C PHE A 256 -6.54 17.56 10.45
N SER A 257 -5.26 17.59 10.14
CA SER A 257 -4.65 18.55 9.23
C SER A 257 -3.69 17.83 8.30
N CYS A 258 -3.62 18.24 7.04
CA CYS A 258 -2.57 17.78 6.14
C CYS A 258 -1.21 18.44 6.44
N VAL A 259 -1.10 19.29 7.47
CA VAL A 259 0.19 19.84 7.89
C VAL A 259 0.91 18.83 8.80
N PRO A 260 2.20 18.51 8.56
CA PRO A 260 2.92 17.52 9.35
C PRO A 260 2.85 17.75 10.86
N PHE A 261 2.50 16.70 11.60
CA PHE A 261 2.33 16.75 13.06
C PHE A 261 3.60 17.19 13.80
N ILE A 262 4.77 16.83 13.27
CA ILE A 262 6.09 17.20 13.81
C ILE A 262 6.29 18.71 13.99
N TRP A 263 5.54 19.56 13.27
CA TRP A 263 5.61 21.02 13.38
C TRP A 263 4.35 21.66 13.97
N THR A 264 3.31 20.87 14.23
CA THR A 264 2.04 21.35 14.81
C THR A 264 1.81 20.81 16.23
N GLN A 265 2.69 19.97 16.74
CA GLN A 265 2.57 19.38 18.08
C GLN A 265 2.45 20.42 19.22
N LYS A 266 3.17 21.55 19.11
CA LYS A 266 3.19 22.60 20.15
C LYS A 266 2.16 23.69 19.94
N GLU A 267 2.11 24.24 18.73
CA GLU A 267 1.26 25.40 18.40
C GLU A 267 -0.14 25.00 17.90
N GLY A 268 -0.34 23.73 17.59
CA GLY A 268 -1.54 23.22 16.93
C GLY A 268 -1.53 23.42 15.41
N PRO A 269 -2.59 22.97 14.73
CA PRO A 269 -2.74 23.17 13.29
C PRO A 269 -3.00 24.65 12.97
N PRO A 270 -2.57 25.13 11.78
CA PRO A 270 -2.88 26.49 11.35
C PRO A 270 -4.40 26.75 11.24
N PRO A 271 -4.85 28.01 11.43
CA PRO A 271 -6.25 28.39 11.23
C PRO A 271 -6.74 28.07 9.80
N LYS A 272 -8.03 27.78 9.65
CA LYS A 272 -8.62 27.44 8.35
C LYS A 272 -8.54 28.58 7.31
N ASP A 273 -8.58 29.81 7.79
CA ASP A 273 -8.53 31.07 7.05
C ASP A 273 -7.14 31.72 7.11
N TRP A 274 -6.08 30.92 7.28
CA TRP A 274 -4.72 31.43 7.39
C TRP A 274 -4.29 32.25 6.16
N ASP A 275 -4.18 33.57 6.33
CA ASP A 275 -3.84 34.55 5.28
C ASP A 275 -2.53 34.22 4.53
N PHE A 276 -1.61 33.52 5.19
CA PHE A 276 -0.36 33.09 4.58
C PHE A 276 -0.59 32.25 3.31
N VAL A 277 -1.64 31.42 3.27
CA VAL A 277 -2.01 30.65 2.07
C VAL A 277 -2.36 31.59 0.92
N HIS A 278 -3.15 32.64 1.17
CA HIS A 278 -3.51 33.61 0.15
C HIS A 278 -2.27 34.32 -0.40
N LEU A 279 -1.38 34.77 0.47
CA LEU A 279 -0.13 35.43 0.10
C LEU A 279 0.78 34.56 -0.75
N VAL A 280 0.95 33.27 -0.41
CA VAL A 280 1.75 32.34 -1.21
C VAL A 280 1.14 32.10 -2.59
N VAL A 281 -0.18 31.90 -2.65
CA VAL A 281 -0.87 31.66 -3.93
C VAL A 281 -0.82 32.90 -4.82
N GLU A 282 -1.02 34.10 -4.26
CA GLU A 282 -0.88 35.35 -5.01
C GLU A 282 0.53 35.50 -5.61
N GLN A 283 1.56 35.24 -4.81
CA GLN A 283 2.96 35.24 -5.29
C GLN A 283 3.20 34.22 -6.41
N LEU A 284 2.62 33.03 -6.31
CA LEU A 284 2.71 31.99 -7.33
C LEU A 284 2.11 32.46 -8.66
N PHE A 285 0.88 33.00 -8.64
CA PHE A 285 0.21 33.47 -9.86
C PHE A 285 0.87 34.70 -10.47
N GLU A 286 1.39 35.62 -9.66
CA GLU A 286 2.16 36.76 -10.16
C GLU A 286 3.48 36.29 -10.81
N THR A 287 4.13 35.28 -10.25
CA THR A 287 5.33 34.66 -10.86
C THR A 287 5.00 34.07 -12.23
N TRP A 288 3.92 33.30 -12.36
CA TRP A 288 3.49 32.75 -13.66
C TRP A 288 3.11 33.82 -14.67
N LYS A 289 2.46 34.90 -14.23
CA LYS A 289 2.14 36.04 -15.08
C LYS A 289 3.40 36.71 -15.59
N GLN A 290 4.40 36.93 -14.74
CA GLN A 290 5.69 37.49 -15.15
C GLN A 290 6.42 36.56 -16.13
N GLU A 291 6.45 35.24 -15.87
CA GLU A 291 7.02 34.25 -16.79
C GLU A 291 6.33 34.22 -18.16
N SER A 292 5.02 34.50 -18.21
CA SER A 292 4.26 34.59 -19.47
C SER A 292 4.58 35.85 -20.28
N LEU A 293 4.95 36.95 -19.62
CA LEU A 293 5.30 38.23 -20.24
C LEU A 293 6.76 38.30 -20.67
N MET A 294 7.65 37.57 -19.97
CA MET A 294 9.04 37.52 -20.39
C MET A 294 9.12 36.84 -21.76
N PRO A 295 9.67 37.51 -22.79
CA PRO A 295 9.87 36.87 -24.08
C PRO A 295 10.72 35.64 -23.81
N ARG A 296 10.16 34.45 -24.05
CA ARG A 296 10.88 33.19 -23.94
C ARG A 296 12.11 33.33 -24.81
N THR A 297 13.23 33.71 -24.21
CA THR A 297 14.50 33.90 -24.90
C THR A 297 14.77 32.56 -25.50
N SER A 298 14.54 32.45 -26.81
CA SER A 298 14.39 31.19 -27.51
C SER A 298 15.59 30.35 -27.16
N THR A 299 15.40 29.38 -26.26
CA THR A 299 16.48 28.58 -25.72
C THR A 299 17.05 27.88 -26.92
N LYS A 300 18.21 28.40 -27.34
CA LYS A 300 18.85 28.24 -28.64
C LYS A 300 18.65 26.81 -29.09
N LYS A 301 17.72 26.63 -30.05
CA LYS A 301 17.27 25.35 -30.63
C LYS A 301 18.45 24.39 -30.61
N ARG A 302 18.49 23.51 -29.61
CA ARG A 302 19.63 22.65 -29.33
C ARG A 302 19.77 21.80 -30.59
N LYS A 303 20.76 22.14 -31.42
CA LYS A 303 20.96 21.59 -32.77
C LYS A 303 20.88 20.07 -32.63
N PRO A 304 19.93 19.38 -33.31
CA PRO A 304 19.86 17.93 -33.25
C PRO A 304 21.25 17.42 -33.65
N ARG A 305 21.92 16.77 -32.69
CA ARG A 305 23.20 16.12 -32.92
C ARG A 305 22.88 15.03 -33.94
N ARG A 306 23.17 15.31 -35.22
CA ARG A 306 23.15 14.30 -36.29
C ARG A 306 23.99 13.13 -35.77
N ALA A 307 23.37 11.95 -35.74
CA ALA A 307 24.07 10.70 -35.66
C ALA A 307 25.09 10.66 -36.80
N ALA A 308 26.35 10.95 -36.48
CA ALA A 308 27.46 10.58 -37.33
C ALA A 308 27.73 9.11 -37.00
N GLY A 309 27.44 8.24 -37.98
CA GLY A 309 27.91 6.86 -37.94
C GLY A 309 29.42 6.84 -37.81
N VAL A 310 29.89 6.09 -36.83
CA VAL A 310 31.26 5.62 -36.74
C VAL A 310 31.12 4.11 -36.55
N ASP A 311 31.28 3.40 -37.67
CA ASP A 311 31.75 2.03 -37.67
C ASP A 311 33.20 2.04 -37.19
N GLY A 312 33.56 1.07 -36.34
CA GLY A 312 34.94 0.59 -36.24
C GLY A 312 35.73 1.00 -35.00
N GLU A 313 36.12 -0.05 -34.27
CA GLU A 313 37.36 -0.27 -33.53
C GLU A 313 37.38 -0.07 -32.00
N ASP A 314 37.86 -1.15 -31.37
CA ASP A 314 38.16 -1.38 -29.96
C ASP A 314 38.84 -0.20 -29.26
N VAL A 315 38.21 0.31 -28.20
CA VAL A 315 38.93 1.00 -27.11
C VAL A 315 38.28 0.65 -25.78
N GLU A 316 38.96 -0.25 -25.07
CA GLU A 316 39.24 -0.25 -23.64
C GLU A 316 38.25 0.49 -22.71
N MET A 317 37.49 -0.33 -21.98
CA MET A 317 36.50 0.04 -20.98
C MET A 317 37.21 0.68 -19.75
N VAL A 318 37.25 2.00 -19.70
CA VAL A 318 37.65 2.72 -18.48
C VAL A 318 36.49 2.69 -17.49
N GLU A 319 36.62 1.79 -16.52
CA GLU A 319 35.82 1.68 -15.30
C GLU A 319 35.91 2.96 -14.47
N LEU A 320 34.84 3.77 -14.49
CA LEU A 320 34.71 4.96 -13.65
C LEU A 320 34.45 4.53 -12.20
N SER A 321 35.55 4.40 -11.45
CA SER A 321 35.59 4.27 -10.00
C SER A 321 34.85 5.41 -9.29
N ALA A 322 33.93 5.03 -8.42
CA ALA A 322 33.33 5.91 -7.43
C ALA A 322 34.38 6.43 -6.42
N PRO A 323 34.28 7.69 -5.95
CA PRO A 323 35.20 8.20 -4.94
C PRO A 323 34.99 7.48 -3.59
N ALA A 324 36.10 6.96 -3.05
CA ALA A 324 36.16 6.21 -1.81
C ALA A 324 35.75 7.05 -0.58
N PRO A 325 35.05 6.45 0.41
CA PRO A 325 34.83 7.07 1.71
C PRO A 325 36.12 7.11 2.53
N SER A 326 36.43 8.30 3.05
CA SER A 326 37.55 8.55 3.95
C SER A 326 37.41 7.78 5.26
N LYS A 327 38.48 7.06 5.61
CA LYS A 327 38.67 6.33 6.87
C LYS A 327 38.63 7.30 8.06
N ALA A 328 37.62 7.17 8.92
CA ALA A 328 37.64 7.77 10.25
C ALA A 328 37.23 6.74 11.31
N SER A 329 38.25 6.30 12.04
CA SER A 329 38.26 5.92 13.46
C SER A 329 37.10 5.09 14.02
N ARG A 330 37.34 3.76 14.08
CA ARG A 330 36.75 2.86 15.07
C ARG A 330 37.12 3.34 16.47
N ARG A 331 36.12 3.67 17.29
CA ARG A 331 36.27 3.74 18.75
C ARG A 331 35.33 2.72 19.39
N SER A 332 35.94 1.64 19.83
CA SER A 332 35.37 0.58 20.66
C SER A 332 34.95 1.13 22.03
N TYR A 333 33.76 0.75 22.49
CA TYR A 333 33.45 0.70 23.91
C TYR A 333 33.27 -0.77 24.28
N GLU A 334 34.31 -1.31 24.90
CA GLU A 334 34.25 -2.50 25.76
C GLU A 334 34.00 -2.05 27.20
N THR A 335 33.56 -3.02 28.01
CA THR A 335 33.34 -3.04 29.48
C THR A 335 31.97 -2.51 29.94
N ALA A 336 31.27 -3.16 30.86
CA ALA A 336 31.75 -3.97 31.96
C ALA A 336 30.87 -5.19 32.30
N GLU A 337 31.57 -6.28 32.57
CA GLU A 337 31.11 -7.47 33.29
C GLU A 337 30.68 -7.12 34.72
N GLY A 338 29.63 -7.78 35.20
CA GLY A 338 29.19 -7.74 36.60
C GLY A 338 28.80 -9.14 37.05
N ALA A 339 29.68 -9.78 37.81
CA ALA A 339 29.56 -11.10 38.38
C ALA A 339 28.46 -11.19 39.46
N TYR A 340 27.74 -12.32 39.52
CA TYR A 340 27.22 -12.84 40.79
C TYR A 340 27.12 -14.37 40.76
N ALA A 341 27.60 -14.98 41.84
CA ALA A 341 27.80 -16.41 41.98
C ALA A 341 26.62 -17.11 42.69
N GLY A 342 26.38 -18.37 42.29
CA GLY A 342 26.09 -19.50 43.18
C GLY A 342 24.65 -19.72 43.66
N PHE A 343 24.02 -20.82 43.25
CA PHE A 343 23.31 -21.74 44.17
C PHE A 343 22.97 -23.10 43.53
N SER A 344 22.80 -24.12 44.39
CA SER A 344 22.84 -25.55 44.11
C SER A 344 21.46 -26.21 43.89
N SER A 345 21.47 -27.22 43.01
CA SER A 345 20.63 -28.42 42.80
C SER A 345 19.38 -28.75 43.68
N ARG A 346 18.29 -29.18 43.01
CA ARG A 346 17.44 -30.37 43.28
C ARG A 346 16.38 -30.55 42.15
N GLY A 347 15.95 -31.79 41.88
CA GLY A 347 15.24 -32.16 40.64
C GLY A 347 13.81 -32.72 40.76
N ALA A 348 13.33 -33.16 39.57
CA ALA A 348 12.15 -33.98 39.22
C ALA A 348 10.74 -33.31 39.30
N PRO A 349 9.67 -33.87 38.67
CA PRO A 349 9.54 -34.79 37.53
C PRO A 349 8.58 -34.29 36.41
N ALA A 350 8.40 -35.12 35.37
CA ALA A 350 7.67 -34.87 34.12
C ALA A 350 6.12 -34.90 34.23
N ALA A 351 5.44 -34.11 33.38
CA ALA A 351 4.01 -34.23 33.09
C ALA A 351 3.73 -34.14 31.58
N ALA A 352 2.84 -35.00 31.11
CA ALA A 352 2.52 -35.32 29.71
C ALA A 352 1.61 -34.28 29.01
N PRO A 353 1.60 -34.23 27.66
CA PRO A 353 0.82 -33.25 26.89
C PRO A 353 -0.65 -33.65 26.68
N ALA A 354 -1.53 -32.64 26.71
CA ALA A 354 -2.94 -32.73 26.35
C ALA A 354 -3.15 -32.71 24.83
N ARG A 355 -4.16 -33.46 24.35
CA ARG A 355 -4.53 -33.63 22.93
C ARG A 355 -5.30 -32.42 22.37
N PRO A 356 -5.16 -32.10 21.07
CA PRO A 356 -5.96 -31.08 20.40
C PRO A 356 -7.38 -31.58 20.09
N VAL A 357 -8.34 -30.67 20.24
CA VAL A 357 -9.77 -30.87 19.92
C VAL A 357 -9.99 -30.48 18.46
N HIS A 358 -10.50 -31.42 17.68
CA HIS A 358 -10.87 -31.25 16.27
C HIS A 358 -12.27 -30.62 16.22
N ILE A 359 -12.36 -29.36 15.81
CA ILE A 359 -13.64 -28.70 15.50
C ILE A 359 -13.96 -29.03 14.04
N LYS A 360 -15.17 -29.53 13.79
CA LYS A 360 -15.72 -29.74 12.46
C LYS A 360 -16.65 -28.58 12.15
N ASP A 361 -16.37 -27.86 11.08
CA ASP A 361 -17.26 -26.86 10.51
C ASP A 361 -18.32 -27.58 9.65
N GLU A 362 -19.55 -27.57 10.11
CA GLU A 362 -20.75 -27.86 9.32
C GLU A 362 -21.68 -26.65 9.41
N ASP A 363 -22.40 -26.38 8.32
CA ASP A 363 -23.55 -25.47 8.15
C ASP A 363 -23.29 -24.10 7.49
N GLU A 364 -23.12 -24.11 6.17
CA GLU A 364 -23.56 -23.04 5.26
C GLU A 364 -24.68 -23.56 4.37
N GLU A 365 -25.94 -23.32 4.75
CA GLU A 365 -27.04 -23.23 3.80
C GLU A 365 -28.08 -22.22 4.34
N GLU A 366 -28.75 -21.52 3.42
CA GLU A 366 -29.93 -20.67 3.65
C GLU A 366 -29.72 -19.16 3.87
N ALA A 367 -29.79 -18.39 2.77
CA ALA A 367 -30.46 -17.10 2.77
C ALA A 367 -31.04 -16.79 1.38
N GLY A 368 -32.35 -16.95 1.27
CA GLY A 368 -33.12 -16.75 0.05
C GLY A 368 -33.44 -15.28 -0.29
N ARG A 369 -33.67 -15.11 -1.60
CA ARG A 369 -34.45 -14.09 -2.33
C ARG A 369 -35.23 -13.06 -1.51
N LEU A 370 -34.87 -11.78 -1.71
CA LEU A 370 -35.82 -10.66 -1.77
C LEU A 370 -35.44 -9.75 -2.94
N GLN A 371 -36.29 -9.70 -3.98
CA GLN A 371 -36.26 -8.64 -5.00
C GLN A 371 -37.57 -7.85 -4.89
N GLY A 372 -37.44 -6.60 -4.43
CA GLY A 372 -38.44 -5.55 -4.54
C GLY A 372 -37.80 -4.36 -5.25
N GLY A 373 -38.44 -3.91 -6.33
CA GLY A 373 -37.93 -2.86 -7.21
C GLY A 373 -38.01 -1.46 -6.62
N GLY A 374 -37.12 -0.59 -7.11
CA GLY A 374 -37.16 0.86 -6.87
C GLY A 374 -36.15 1.54 -7.79
N GLY A 375 -36.63 2.28 -8.78
CA GLY A 375 -35.81 3.03 -9.71
C GLY A 375 -34.99 4.11 -9.01
N GLY A 376 -33.71 4.21 -9.36
CA GLY A 376 -32.77 5.20 -8.87
C GLY A 376 -31.67 5.41 -9.91
N GLY A 377 -31.20 6.65 -10.02
CA GLY A 377 -30.44 7.19 -11.15
C GLY A 377 -29.19 6.40 -11.55
N TYR A 378 -28.85 6.54 -12.83
CA TYR A 378 -27.69 5.99 -13.51
C TYR A 378 -26.39 6.56 -12.88
N PHE A 379 -25.96 5.98 -11.76
CA PHE A 379 -24.57 6.03 -11.32
C PHE A 379 -23.78 5.07 -12.21
N PRO A 380 -22.68 5.49 -12.87
CA PRO A 380 -21.78 4.53 -13.48
C PRO A 380 -21.27 3.62 -12.36
N GLU A 381 -21.65 2.34 -12.40
CA GLU A 381 -21.23 1.35 -11.41
C GLU A 381 -19.69 1.38 -11.28
N PRO A 382 -19.15 1.38 -10.04
CA PRO A 382 -17.71 1.26 -9.83
C PRO A 382 -17.25 -0.02 -10.52
N GLY A 383 -16.26 0.11 -11.42
CA GLY A 383 -15.87 -0.89 -12.41
C GLY A 383 -15.83 -2.32 -11.87
N GLY A 384 -16.95 -3.03 -12.01
CA GLY A 384 -17.03 -4.44 -11.71
C GLY A 384 -16.15 -5.18 -12.69
N GLY A 385 -15.16 -5.91 -12.17
CA GLY A 385 -14.33 -6.78 -12.97
C GLY A 385 -15.15 -7.81 -13.76
N HIS A 386 -14.50 -8.57 -14.63
CA HIS A 386 -15.19 -9.59 -15.41
C HIS A 386 -15.88 -10.62 -14.47
N PRO A 387 -17.20 -10.85 -14.61
CA PRO A 387 -17.99 -11.62 -13.63
C PRO A 387 -17.58 -13.08 -13.51
N GLU A 388 -16.99 -13.64 -14.56
CA GLU A 388 -16.50 -15.02 -14.60
C GLU A 388 -14.99 -15.16 -14.37
N CYS A 389 -14.29 -14.06 -14.07
CA CYS A 389 -12.87 -14.12 -13.73
C CYS A 389 -12.71 -14.60 -12.29
N THR A 390 -11.92 -15.66 -12.07
CA THR A 390 -11.61 -16.21 -10.74
C THR A 390 -11.02 -15.17 -9.79
N SER A 391 -10.37 -14.12 -10.30
CA SER A 391 -9.84 -13.02 -9.49
C SER A 391 -10.91 -12.11 -8.87
N VAL A 392 -12.21 -12.28 -9.19
CA VAL A 392 -13.42 -11.58 -8.69
C VAL A 392 -13.18 -10.21 -8.03
N GLU A 393 -12.70 -10.19 -6.78
CA GLU A 393 -12.49 -8.96 -5.98
C GLU A 393 -11.34 -8.07 -6.50
N ASP A 394 -10.33 -8.66 -7.14
CA ASP A 394 -9.14 -8.00 -7.69
C ASP A 394 -9.10 -8.03 -9.23
N CYS A 395 -10.22 -8.36 -9.88
CA CYS A 395 -10.25 -8.42 -11.33
C CYS A 395 -10.12 -7.01 -11.94
N VAL A 396 -9.00 -6.76 -12.63
CA VAL A 396 -8.71 -5.49 -13.33
C VAL A 396 -9.25 -5.43 -14.76
N GLY A 397 -9.79 -6.54 -15.25
CA GLY A 397 -10.38 -6.64 -16.58
C GLY A 397 -11.79 -6.07 -16.67
N ARG A 398 -12.28 -5.90 -17.89
CA ARG A 398 -13.63 -5.42 -18.18
C ARG A 398 -14.60 -6.58 -18.36
N ARG A 399 -15.89 -6.29 -18.26
CA ARG A 399 -16.97 -7.27 -18.47
C ARG A 399 -17.03 -7.84 -19.90
N ASP A 400 -16.42 -7.17 -20.87
CA ASP A 400 -16.31 -7.60 -22.28
C ASP A 400 -14.98 -8.28 -22.62
N ASP A 401 -14.09 -8.45 -21.64
CA ASP A 401 -12.85 -9.21 -21.83
C ASP A 401 -13.17 -10.70 -22.00
N ARG A 402 -12.47 -11.37 -22.91
CA ARG A 402 -12.60 -12.82 -23.12
C ARG A 402 -12.00 -13.60 -21.97
N LEU A 403 -12.38 -14.87 -21.85
CA LEU A 403 -11.92 -15.76 -20.80
C LEU A 403 -10.79 -16.67 -21.28
N VAL A 404 -9.77 -16.82 -20.44
CA VAL A 404 -8.62 -17.68 -20.62
C VAL A 404 -8.53 -18.64 -19.44
N ARG A 405 -8.50 -19.94 -19.72
CA ARG A 405 -8.28 -20.98 -18.72
C ARG A 405 -6.81 -21.33 -18.63
N HIS A 406 -6.26 -21.31 -17.42
CA HIS A 406 -4.91 -21.78 -17.15
C HIS A 406 -4.82 -23.29 -17.36
N MET A 407 -3.80 -23.75 -18.10
CA MET A 407 -3.52 -25.16 -18.32
C MET A 407 -2.42 -25.64 -17.37
N LEU A 408 -2.79 -26.43 -16.37
CA LEU A 408 -1.84 -27.16 -15.52
C LEU A 408 -1.57 -28.56 -16.13
N PRO A 409 -0.43 -29.21 -15.83
CA PRO A 409 -0.07 -30.50 -16.44
C PRO A 409 -1.07 -31.63 -16.20
N THR A 410 -1.82 -31.58 -15.10
CA THR A 410 -2.68 -32.68 -14.66
C THR A 410 -4.16 -32.34 -14.61
N GLU A 411 -4.53 -31.06 -14.63
CA GLU A 411 -5.91 -30.64 -14.49
C GLU A 411 -6.16 -29.26 -15.15
N PRO A 412 -7.40 -28.98 -15.59
CA PRO A 412 -7.77 -27.64 -15.98
C PRO A 412 -7.68 -26.70 -14.77
N GLY A 413 -6.89 -25.64 -14.89
CA GLY A 413 -6.74 -24.62 -13.85
C GLY A 413 -7.87 -23.58 -13.87
N ASP A 414 -7.62 -22.50 -13.14
CA ASP A 414 -8.54 -21.37 -12.98
C ASP A 414 -8.81 -20.61 -14.28
N VAL A 415 -9.93 -19.87 -14.31
CA VAL A 415 -10.37 -19.07 -15.45
C VAL A 415 -10.19 -17.58 -15.15
N TYR A 416 -9.50 -16.87 -16.02
CA TYR A 416 -9.23 -15.44 -15.88
C TYR A 416 -9.72 -14.68 -17.09
N CYS A 417 -10.08 -13.41 -16.93
CA CYS A 417 -10.26 -12.54 -18.10
C CYS A 417 -8.93 -12.24 -18.79
N GLU A 418 -8.98 -11.89 -20.07
CA GLU A 418 -7.83 -11.58 -20.93
C GLU A 418 -6.86 -10.60 -20.27
N THR A 419 -7.39 -9.52 -19.68
CA THR A 419 -6.56 -8.48 -19.03
C THR A 419 -5.81 -9.02 -17.82
N CYS A 420 -6.48 -9.79 -16.94
CA CYS A 420 -5.81 -10.41 -15.79
C CYS A 420 -4.78 -11.45 -16.26
N TRP A 421 -5.11 -12.26 -17.27
CA TRP A 421 -4.22 -13.29 -17.81
C TRP A 421 -2.94 -12.69 -18.43
N ALA A 422 -3.08 -11.60 -19.18
CA ALA A 422 -1.93 -10.86 -19.73
C ALA A 422 -0.99 -10.37 -18.62
N SER A 423 -1.54 -9.85 -17.52
CA SER A 423 -0.74 -9.42 -16.36
C SER A 423 0.02 -10.59 -15.71
N PHE A 424 -0.58 -11.79 -15.63
CA PHE A 424 0.13 -12.97 -15.14
C PHE A 424 1.28 -13.39 -16.06
N LEU A 425 1.10 -13.29 -17.38
CA LEU A 425 2.16 -13.61 -18.35
C LEU A 425 3.33 -12.63 -18.31
N GLU A 426 3.10 -11.36 -17.97
CA GLU A 426 4.17 -10.39 -17.74
C GLU A 426 5.05 -10.78 -16.54
N GLN A 427 4.46 -11.39 -15.51
CA GLN A 427 5.17 -11.85 -14.32
C GLN A 427 5.77 -13.25 -14.51
N ASN A 428 5.10 -14.10 -15.29
CA ASN A 428 5.49 -15.48 -15.51
C ASN A 428 5.14 -15.92 -16.95
N CYS A 429 6.10 -15.80 -17.85
CA CYS A 429 5.93 -16.12 -19.26
C CYS A 429 5.86 -17.62 -19.58
N VAL A 430 6.02 -18.52 -18.61
CA VAL A 430 5.90 -19.97 -18.84
C VAL A 430 4.48 -20.51 -18.63
N LEU A 431 3.54 -19.66 -18.21
CA LEU A 431 2.14 -20.05 -18.06
C LEU A 431 1.51 -20.32 -19.43
N ASN A 432 0.69 -21.37 -19.50
CA ASN A 432 -0.04 -21.73 -20.71
C ASN A 432 -1.54 -21.51 -20.49
N GLY A 433 -2.19 -20.82 -21.42
CA GLY A 433 -3.62 -20.52 -21.37
C GLY A 433 -4.33 -21.04 -22.61
N VAL A 434 -5.61 -21.36 -22.48
CA VAL A 434 -6.50 -21.70 -23.60
C VAL A 434 -7.73 -20.81 -23.54
N TRP A 435 -8.13 -20.25 -24.68
CA TRP A 435 -9.34 -19.44 -24.79
C TRP A 435 -10.58 -20.27 -24.45
N MET A 436 -11.44 -19.76 -23.56
CA MET A 436 -12.67 -20.40 -23.14
C MET A 436 -13.88 -19.98 -23.99
N ASP A 437 -13.84 -18.77 -24.54
CA ASP A 437 -14.95 -18.16 -25.27
C ASP A 437 -14.48 -17.41 -26.53
N GLY A 438 -15.46 -16.94 -27.31
CA GLY A 438 -15.22 -16.23 -28.56
C GLY A 438 -14.79 -17.13 -29.72
N GLU A 439 -14.26 -16.49 -30.76
CA GLU A 439 -13.91 -17.14 -32.04
C GLU A 439 -12.69 -18.08 -31.94
N PHE A 440 -11.90 -17.96 -30.86
CA PHE A 440 -10.70 -18.78 -30.62
C PHE A 440 -10.92 -19.82 -29.53
N ALA A 441 -12.16 -20.07 -29.09
CA ALA A 441 -12.43 -21.00 -28.01
C ALA A 441 -11.80 -22.39 -28.29
N GLY A 442 -10.97 -22.86 -27.35
CA GLY A 442 -10.19 -24.10 -27.45
C GLY A 442 -8.80 -23.94 -28.05
N GLU A 443 -8.44 -22.78 -28.59
CA GLU A 443 -7.09 -22.49 -29.08
C GLU A 443 -6.17 -21.99 -27.95
N ALA A 444 -4.87 -22.23 -28.09
CA ALA A 444 -3.86 -21.71 -27.15
C ALA A 444 -3.85 -20.17 -27.19
N TYR A 445 -3.82 -19.55 -26.01
CA TYR A 445 -3.73 -18.10 -25.87
C TYR A 445 -2.36 -17.62 -26.34
N VAL A 446 -2.34 -16.65 -27.27
CA VAL A 446 -1.12 -15.97 -27.71
C VAL A 446 -1.23 -14.48 -27.39
N PRO A 447 -0.29 -13.90 -26.60
CA PRO A 447 -0.28 -12.47 -26.32
C PRO A 447 -0.26 -11.64 -27.62
N GLY A 448 -1.11 -10.63 -27.70
CA GLY A 448 -1.16 -9.73 -28.86
C GLY A 448 -1.99 -10.24 -30.06
N GLN A 449 -2.59 -11.44 -29.97
CA GLN A 449 -3.36 -12.04 -31.07
C GLN A 449 -4.55 -11.16 -31.48
N ARG A 450 -5.15 -10.43 -30.52
CA ARG A 450 -6.28 -9.53 -30.76
C ARG A 450 -5.89 -8.31 -31.60
N GLU A 451 -4.76 -7.67 -31.29
CA GLU A 451 -4.27 -6.51 -32.03
C GLU A 451 -3.88 -6.88 -33.45
N VAL A 452 -3.26 -8.04 -33.64
CA VAL A 452 -2.89 -8.55 -34.97
C VAL A 452 -4.15 -8.79 -35.80
N ILE A 453 -5.20 -9.38 -35.22
CA ILE A 453 -6.44 -9.67 -35.94
C ILE A 453 -7.25 -8.40 -36.18
N ALA A 454 -7.36 -7.52 -35.19
CA ALA A 454 -8.00 -6.22 -35.36
C ALA A 454 -7.32 -5.38 -36.46
N ALA A 455 -5.99 -5.41 -36.52
CA ALA A 455 -5.22 -4.77 -37.59
C ALA A 455 -5.47 -5.44 -38.95
N ALA A 456 -5.53 -6.77 -39.01
CA ALA A 456 -5.78 -7.51 -40.25
C ALA A 456 -7.21 -7.32 -40.79
N VAL A 457 -8.21 -7.25 -39.91
CA VAL A 457 -9.60 -6.92 -40.25
C VAL A 457 -9.71 -5.48 -40.75
N THR A 458 -9.06 -4.53 -40.06
CA THR A 458 -9.04 -3.11 -40.48
C THR A 458 -8.34 -2.93 -41.83
N ALA A 459 -7.32 -3.73 -42.12
CA ALA A 459 -6.60 -3.74 -43.39
C ALA A 459 -7.35 -4.45 -44.54
N GLY A 460 -8.52 -5.03 -44.29
CA GLY A 460 -9.28 -5.79 -45.29
C GLY A 460 -8.56 -7.06 -45.79
N ALA A 461 -7.56 -7.54 -45.03
CA ALA A 461 -6.67 -8.61 -45.46
C ALA A 461 -7.21 -10.02 -45.15
N VAL A 462 -8.30 -10.12 -44.39
CA VAL A 462 -8.84 -11.41 -43.95
C VAL A 462 -10.34 -11.48 -44.25
N HIS A 463 -10.70 -12.31 -45.24
CA HIS A 463 -12.05 -12.81 -45.41
C HIS A 463 -12.13 -14.18 -44.73
N ILE A 464 -12.68 -14.25 -43.52
CA ILE A 464 -12.78 -15.51 -42.77
C ILE A 464 -13.90 -16.35 -43.39
N SER A 465 -13.54 -17.25 -44.31
CA SER A 465 -14.41 -18.37 -44.71
C SER A 465 -13.95 -19.62 -43.95
N GLY A 466 -14.79 -20.09 -43.02
CA GLY A 466 -14.49 -21.26 -42.20
C GLY A 466 -14.29 -22.52 -43.03
N SER A 467 -13.19 -23.23 -42.80
CA SER A 467 -13.06 -24.67 -43.00
C SER A 467 -11.80 -25.19 -42.32
N SER A 468 -12.03 -26.09 -41.37
CA SER A 468 -11.03 -26.87 -40.66
C SER A 468 -10.21 -27.73 -41.62
N GLN A 469 -8.91 -27.47 -41.73
CA GLN A 469 -7.89 -28.46 -42.10
C GLN A 469 -6.48 -27.88 -41.89
N LEU A 470 -5.95 -27.96 -40.66
CA LEU A 470 -4.52 -27.80 -40.42
C LEU A 470 -3.84 -29.16 -40.63
N ARG A 471 -3.09 -29.26 -41.73
CA ARG A 471 -2.12 -30.33 -41.95
C ARG A 471 -0.87 -30.08 -41.12
N HIS A 472 -0.35 -31.16 -40.53
CA HIS A 472 1.02 -31.30 -40.06
C HIS A 472 2.03 -30.72 -41.05
N CYS A 473 2.90 -29.82 -40.58
CA CYS A 473 4.23 -29.61 -41.14
C CYS A 473 5.23 -29.75 -40.01
N GLY A 474 6.10 -30.75 -40.15
CA GLY A 474 7.20 -31.04 -39.24
C GLY A 474 8.42 -30.14 -39.48
N GLU A 475 9.25 -30.11 -38.44
CA GLU A 475 10.70 -29.90 -38.38
C GLU A 475 11.37 -29.06 -39.49
N ARG A 476 11.93 -27.92 -39.07
CA ARG A 476 13.36 -27.63 -39.17
C ARG A 476 13.81 -26.62 -38.13
#